data_AF-A0AAE3J5Z2-F1
#
_entry.id   AF-A0AAE3J5Z2-F1
#
_cell.length_a   1.000
_cell.length_b   1.000
_cell.length_c   1.000
_cell.angle_alpha   90.00
_cell.angle_beta   90.00
_cell.angle_gamma   90.00
#
_symmetry.space_group_name_H-M   'P 1'
#
loop_
_entity.id
_entity.type
_entity.pdbx_description
1 polymer ?
#
loop_
_entity_poly.entity_id
_entity_poly.type
_entity_poly.pdbx_seq_one_letter_code
_entity_poly.pdbx_strand_id
1 'polypeptide(L)'
;MEENDNRDGYYLRIDEKRILSTDEYLNLYAEVSEKTEYDELAKNQNLWKPDKVYLLTVTLKNESAHESTERGINWSFFYLYEKNRVLDFEPELYGFANRSAEGSPALSLKPGTEKKFYLPYGVYEERMGKDIGDLEKLPFQLIVSLWPVRNLVKVPD
;
A
#
# COMPACT_ATOMS: atom_id res chain seq x y z
N MET A 1 15.74 6.98 -16.94
CA MET A 1 15.64 5.50 -16.94
C MET A 1 14.73 5.19 -15.75
N GLU A 2 13.45 4.92 -15.99
CA GLU A 2 12.49 4.68 -14.91
C GLU A 2 12.82 3.34 -14.23
N GLU A 3 13.02 3.38 -12.92
CA GLU A 3 13.29 2.22 -12.07
C GLU A 3 11.99 1.41 -11.88
N ASN A 4 11.61 0.60 -12.88
CA ASN A 4 10.44 -0.27 -12.80
C ASN A 4 10.84 -1.75 -12.86
N ASP A 5 10.33 -2.54 -11.92
CA ASP A 5 10.63 -3.96 -11.77
C ASP A 5 9.71 -4.83 -12.64
N ASN A 6 10.29 -5.81 -13.33
CA ASN A 6 9.61 -6.83 -14.11
C ASN A 6 10.13 -8.19 -13.65
N ARG A 7 9.50 -8.77 -12.63
CA ARG A 7 9.75 -10.17 -12.24
C ARG A 7 8.42 -10.85 -11.96
N ASP A 8 8.30 -12.06 -12.49
CA ASP A 8 7.08 -12.87 -12.66
C ASP A 8 6.06 -12.33 -13.67
N GLY A 9 6.52 -11.40 -14.53
CA GLY A 9 5.70 -10.79 -15.57
C GLY A 9 4.75 -9.74 -15.02
N TYR A 10 4.99 -9.20 -13.82
CA TYR A 10 4.27 -8.03 -13.33
C TYR A 10 5.14 -6.79 -13.37
N TYR A 11 4.57 -5.71 -13.87
CA TYR A 11 5.13 -4.37 -13.88
C TYR A 11 4.35 -3.50 -12.90
N LEU A 12 5.07 -2.81 -12.00
CA LEU A 12 4.51 -1.90 -11.01
C LEU A 12 5.04 -0.47 -11.24
N ARG A 13 4.13 0.50 -11.23
CA ARG A 13 4.46 1.94 -11.23
C ARG A 13 3.72 2.64 -10.09
N ILE A 14 4.40 3.54 -9.39
CA ILE A 14 3.77 4.44 -8.42
C ILE A 14 3.33 5.70 -9.16
N ASP A 15 2.02 5.96 -9.17
CA ASP A 15 1.43 7.09 -9.89
C ASP A 15 1.36 8.35 -9.01
N GLU A 16 0.98 8.19 -7.75
CA GLU A 16 0.72 9.30 -6.83
C GLU A 16 0.96 8.88 -5.37
N LYS A 17 1.35 9.85 -4.54
CA LYS A 17 1.42 9.75 -3.08
C LYS A 17 0.47 10.77 -2.46
N ARG A 18 -0.24 10.38 -1.39
CA ARG A 18 -1.00 11.30 -0.51
C ARG A 18 -0.74 10.97 0.94
N ILE A 19 -0.73 11.99 1.79
CA ILE A 19 -0.69 11.83 3.24
C ILE A 19 -2.00 12.38 3.79
N LEU A 20 -2.77 11.51 4.45
CA LEU A 20 -4.08 11.82 4.99
C LEU A 20 -4.08 11.51 6.48
N SER A 21 -4.88 12.20 7.28
CA SER A 21 -5.31 11.63 8.55
C SER A 21 -6.18 10.39 8.30
N THR A 22 -6.25 9.48 9.27
CA THR A 22 -7.08 8.27 9.11
C THR A 22 -8.55 8.62 8.92
N ASP A 23 -9.05 9.68 9.54
CA ASP A 23 -10.43 10.13 9.36
C ASP A 23 -10.67 10.71 7.96
N GLU A 24 -9.73 11.47 7.40
CA GLU A 24 -9.80 11.92 6.00
C GLU A 24 -9.81 10.74 5.02
N TYR A 25 -8.96 9.73 5.24
CA TYR A 25 -8.93 8.51 4.43
C TYR A 25 -10.27 7.78 4.47
N LEU A 26 -10.79 7.52 5.66
CA LEU A 26 -12.07 6.85 5.84
C LEU A 26 -13.23 7.66 5.24
N ASN A 27 -13.19 8.99 5.31
CA ASN A 27 -14.18 9.84 4.68
C ASN A 27 -14.20 9.74 3.15
N LEU A 28 -13.05 9.46 2.52
CA LEU A 28 -12.95 9.29 1.07
C LEU A 28 -13.37 7.90 0.60
N TYR A 29 -13.08 6.85 1.38
CA TYR A 29 -13.15 5.47 0.90
C TYR A 29 -14.14 4.56 1.64
N ALA A 30 -14.65 4.96 2.81
CA ALA A 30 -15.55 4.15 3.62
C ALA A 30 -16.95 4.78 3.77
N GLU A 31 -17.96 3.91 3.80
CA GLU A 31 -19.32 4.26 4.21
C GLU A 31 -19.40 4.53 5.72
N VAL A 32 -20.46 5.22 6.17
CA VAL A 32 -20.59 5.59 7.59
C VAL A 32 -20.68 4.36 8.51
N SER A 33 -21.36 3.30 8.07
CA SER A 33 -21.44 2.03 8.81
C SER A 33 -20.06 1.39 8.95
N GLU A 34 -19.27 1.37 7.87
CA GLU A 34 -17.93 0.79 7.84
C GLU A 34 -16.94 1.53 8.73
N LYS A 35 -17.06 2.85 8.86
CA LYS A 35 -16.25 3.63 9.83
C LYS A 35 -16.51 3.19 11.26
N THR A 36 -17.78 2.97 11.58
CA THR A 36 -18.21 2.52 12.90
C THR A 36 -17.67 1.11 13.17
N GLU A 37 -17.77 0.21 12.19
CA GLU A 37 -17.22 -1.14 12.28
C GLU A 37 -15.70 -1.13 12.44
N TYR A 38 -14.98 -0.26 11.74
CA TYR A 38 -13.54 -0.11 11.88
C TYR A 38 -13.13 0.39 13.27
N ASP A 39 -13.82 1.40 13.80
CA ASP A 39 -13.55 1.91 15.16
C ASP A 39 -13.86 0.83 16.22
N GLU A 40 -14.92 0.04 16.04
CA GLU A 40 -15.23 -1.11 16.90
C GLU A 40 -14.18 -2.22 16.78
N LEU A 41 -13.73 -2.55 15.57
CA LEU A 41 -12.68 -3.52 15.31
C LEU A 41 -11.38 -3.11 16.02
N ALA A 42 -10.95 -1.87 15.83
CA ALA A 42 -9.76 -1.33 16.45
C ALA A 42 -9.82 -1.42 17.98
N LYS A 43 -10.98 -1.09 18.56
CA LYS A 43 -11.21 -1.21 20.01
C LYS A 43 -11.21 -2.65 20.49
N ASN A 44 -11.91 -3.55 19.80
CA ASN A 44 -12.10 -4.95 20.22
C ASN A 44 -10.82 -5.78 20.08
N GLN A 45 -10.01 -5.49 19.06
CA GLN A 45 -8.74 -6.17 18.82
C GLN A 45 -7.56 -5.45 19.47
N ASN A 46 -7.81 -4.35 20.19
CA ASN A 46 -6.77 -3.50 20.77
C ASN A 46 -5.70 -3.09 19.74
N LEU A 47 -6.14 -2.82 18.50
CA LEU A 47 -5.29 -2.32 17.43
C LEU A 47 -5.11 -0.82 17.62
N TRP A 48 -3.90 -0.34 17.34
CA TRP A 48 -3.67 1.09 17.22
C TRP A 48 -4.10 1.55 15.83
N LYS A 49 -5.05 2.48 15.81
CA LYS A 49 -5.43 3.22 14.60
C LYS A 49 -4.24 4.10 14.19
N PRO A 50 -3.83 4.12 12.92
CA PRO A 50 -2.80 5.04 12.46
C PRO A 50 -3.20 6.50 12.73
N ASP A 51 -2.23 7.36 13.02
CA ASP A 51 -2.46 8.80 13.11
C ASP A 51 -2.60 9.41 11.71
N LYS A 52 -1.80 8.90 10.77
CA LYS A 52 -1.87 9.23 9.35
C LYS A 52 -1.80 7.96 8.48
N VAL A 53 -2.31 8.08 7.27
CA VAL A 53 -2.21 7.11 6.20
C VAL A 53 -1.31 7.69 5.11
N TYR A 54 -0.18 7.04 4.87
CA TYR A 54 0.65 7.29 3.70
C TYR A 54 0.10 6.43 2.56
N LEU A 55 -0.66 7.05 1.65
CA LEU A 55 -1.39 6.37 0.60
C LEU A 55 -0.64 6.45 -0.73
N LEU A 56 -0.33 5.28 -1.30
CA LEU A 56 0.18 5.20 -2.67
C LEU A 56 -0.93 4.81 -3.64
N THR A 57 -1.06 5.55 -4.74
CA THR A 57 -1.78 5.06 -5.92
C THR A 57 -0.77 4.36 -6.82
N VAL A 58 -1.01 3.09 -7.11
CA VAL A 58 -0.12 2.28 -7.95
C VAL A 58 -0.87 1.71 -9.14
N THR A 59 -0.18 1.64 -10.27
CA THR A 59 -0.62 0.91 -11.45
C THR A 59 0.14 -0.41 -11.50
N LEU A 60 -0.59 -1.52 -11.52
CA LEU A 60 -0.05 -2.86 -11.68
C LEU A 60 -0.51 -3.45 -13.02
N LYS A 61 0.45 -3.93 -13.81
CA LYS A 61 0.22 -4.55 -15.11
C LYS A 61 0.79 -5.96 -15.14
N ASN A 62 0.02 -6.92 -15.64
CA ASN A 62 0.54 -8.26 -15.92
C ASN A 62 1.00 -8.34 -17.39
N GLU A 63 2.30 -8.38 -17.60
CA GLU A 63 2.99 -8.56 -18.89
C GLU A 63 3.40 -10.02 -19.16
N SER A 64 2.95 -10.97 -18.35
CA SER A 64 3.15 -12.40 -18.61
C SER A 64 2.56 -12.80 -19.97
N ALA A 65 3.19 -13.77 -20.65
CA ALA A 65 2.68 -14.31 -21.91
C ALA A 65 1.50 -15.30 -21.72
N HIS A 66 1.39 -15.92 -20.54
CA HIS A 66 0.41 -16.97 -20.25
C HIS A 66 -0.21 -16.79 -18.86
N GLU A 67 -1.45 -17.26 -18.69
CA GLU A 67 -2.09 -17.34 -17.38
C GLU A 67 -1.33 -18.36 -16.51
N SER A 68 -1.11 -18.02 -15.24
CA SER A 68 -0.50 -18.91 -14.25
C SER A 68 -1.18 -18.70 -12.91
N THR A 69 -1.62 -19.80 -12.29
CA THR A 69 -2.20 -19.80 -10.94
C THR A 69 -1.13 -19.79 -9.84
N GLU A 70 0.14 -19.97 -10.20
CA GLU A 70 1.29 -19.96 -9.28
C GLU A 70 1.94 -18.57 -9.18
N ARG A 71 1.44 -17.59 -9.94
CA ARG A 71 2.00 -16.23 -10.01
C ARG A 71 0.95 -15.20 -9.61
N GLY A 72 1.34 -14.30 -8.73
CA GLY A 72 0.50 -13.24 -8.23
C GLY A 72 1.29 -12.31 -7.32
N ILE A 73 0.60 -11.29 -6.82
CA ILE A 73 1.17 -10.32 -5.90
C ILE A 73 0.41 -10.40 -4.59
N ASN A 74 1.13 -10.21 -3.50
CA ASN A 74 0.54 -10.00 -2.20
C ASN A 74 1.11 -8.71 -1.61
N TRP A 75 0.28 -7.68 -1.51
CA TRP A 75 0.65 -6.35 -1.02
C TRP A 75 1.16 -6.38 0.44
N SER A 76 0.80 -7.38 1.23
CA SER A 76 1.29 -7.54 2.60
C SER A 76 2.81 -7.75 2.69
N PHE A 77 3.48 -8.09 1.58
CA PHE A 77 4.94 -8.17 1.52
C PHE A 77 5.62 -6.88 1.04
N PHE A 78 4.84 -5.84 0.72
CA PHE A 78 5.32 -4.58 0.22
C PHE A 78 5.27 -3.58 1.37
N TYR A 79 6.41 -3.02 1.73
CA TYR A 79 6.54 -2.05 2.82
C TYR A 79 7.33 -0.85 2.36
N LEU A 80 7.01 0.32 2.94
CA LEU A 80 7.76 1.54 2.68
C LEU A 80 8.93 1.62 3.63
N TYR A 81 10.09 1.92 3.07
CA TYR A 81 11.33 2.02 3.81
C TYR A 81 12.00 3.36 3.58
N GLU A 82 12.38 3.99 4.67
CA GLU A 82 13.30 5.10 4.74
C GLU A 82 14.41 4.69 5.72
N LYS A 83 15.63 5.22 5.60
CA LYS A 83 16.87 4.74 6.24
C LYS A 83 16.71 4.01 7.59
N ASN A 84 15.96 4.59 8.53
CA ASN A 84 15.75 4.04 9.88
C ASN A 84 14.26 3.76 10.21
N ARG A 85 13.39 3.72 9.21
CA ARG A 85 11.94 3.66 9.38
C ARG A 85 11.30 2.71 8.39
N VAL A 86 10.30 1.98 8.85
CA VAL A 86 9.44 1.16 8.02
C VAL A 86 8.00 1.58 8.29
N LEU A 87 7.24 1.80 7.23
CA LEU A 87 5.78 1.90 7.32
C LEU A 87 5.20 0.58 6.82
N ASP A 88 4.35 -0.01 7.66
CA ASP A 88 3.69 -1.27 7.40
C ASP A 88 2.43 -1.05 6.56
N PHE A 89 2.12 -2.00 5.68
CA PHE A 89 0.89 -2.00 4.91
C PHE A 89 -0.31 -2.25 5.84
N GLU A 90 -1.42 -1.53 5.61
CA GLU A 90 -2.64 -1.59 6.44
C GLU A 90 -3.75 -2.39 5.72
N PRO A 91 -3.86 -3.72 5.93
CA PRO A 91 -4.82 -4.55 5.20
C PRO A 91 -6.27 -4.18 5.50
N GLU A 92 -6.58 -3.76 6.73
CA GLU A 92 -7.92 -3.32 7.13
C GLU A 92 -8.34 -2.06 6.37
N LEU A 93 -7.41 -1.11 6.18
CA LEU A 93 -7.68 0.11 5.42
C LEU A 93 -7.73 -0.15 3.91
N TYR A 94 -6.95 -1.11 3.41
CA TYR A 94 -6.89 -1.43 1.98
C TYR A 94 -8.25 -1.85 1.41
N GLY A 95 -9.05 -2.58 2.18
CA GLY A 95 -10.39 -3.04 1.79
C GLY A 95 -11.33 -1.90 1.39
N PHE A 96 -11.27 -0.76 2.08
CA PHE A 96 -12.12 0.40 1.80
C PHE A 96 -11.84 1.01 0.43
N ALA A 97 -10.57 1.23 0.09
CA ALA A 97 -10.20 1.87 -1.18
C ALA A 97 -10.19 0.90 -2.38
N ASN A 98 -10.13 -0.42 -2.13
CA ASN A 98 -9.96 -1.45 -3.18
C ASN A 98 -11.10 -2.48 -3.21
N ARG A 99 -12.35 -2.04 -3.01
CA ARG A 99 -13.54 -2.93 -3.04
C ARG A 99 -13.64 -3.80 -4.30
N SER A 100 -13.20 -3.28 -5.46
CA SER A 100 -13.19 -4.03 -6.73
C SER A 100 -12.19 -5.20 -6.78
N ALA A 101 -11.34 -5.34 -5.76
CA ALA A 101 -10.43 -6.46 -5.57
C ALA A 101 -10.88 -7.36 -4.40
N GLU A 102 -12.16 -7.27 -4.02
CA GLU A 102 -12.76 -8.00 -2.88
C GLU A 102 -12.03 -7.75 -1.56
N GLY A 103 -11.29 -6.63 -1.46
CA GLY A 103 -10.48 -6.29 -0.29
C GLY A 103 -9.29 -7.21 -0.03
N SER A 104 -9.02 -8.20 -0.88
CA SER A 104 -7.89 -9.11 -0.71
C SER A 104 -6.57 -8.43 -1.09
N PRO A 105 -5.55 -8.42 -0.20
CA PRO A 105 -4.22 -7.93 -0.54
C PRO A 105 -3.45 -8.88 -1.47
N ALA A 106 -3.89 -10.13 -1.59
CA ALA A 106 -3.35 -11.12 -2.51
C ALA A 106 -4.23 -11.22 -3.76
N LEU A 107 -3.62 -11.07 -4.94
CA LEU A 107 -4.33 -11.10 -6.21
C LEU A 107 -3.45 -11.57 -7.37
N SER A 108 -4.12 -11.99 -8.45
CA SER A 108 -3.51 -12.23 -9.75
C SER A 108 -4.35 -11.55 -10.83
N LEU A 109 -3.70 -10.81 -11.73
CA LEU A 109 -4.33 -10.20 -12.89
C LEU A 109 -4.20 -11.13 -14.10
N LYS A 110 -5.12 -11.04 -15.06
CA LYS A 110 -4.97 -11.75 -16.32
C LYS A 110 -3.80 -11.17 -17.14
N PRO A 111 -3.06 -11.97 -17.91
CA PRO A 111 -2.08 -11.50 -18.89
C PRO A 111 -2.61 -10.34 -19.75
N GLY A 112 -1.77 -9.34 -19.95
CA GLY A 112 -2.08 -8.14 -20.73
C GLY A 112 -2.99 -7.12 -20.04
N THR A 113 -3.44 -7.39 -18.81
CA THR A 113 -4.32 -6.46 -18.08
C THR A 113 -3.54 -5.54 -17.15
N GLU A 114 -4.12 -4.37 -16.91
CA GLU A 114 -3.60 -3.33 -16.04
C GLU A 114 -4.71 -2.86 -15.11
N LYS A 115 -4.38 -2.63 -13.84
CA LYS A 115 -5.33 -2.14 -12.83
C LYS A 115 -4.65 -1.21 -11.84
N LYS A 116 -5.40 -0.22 -11.37
CA LYS A 116 -4.99 0.69 -10.29
C LYS A 116 -5.37 0.14 -8.93
N PHE A 117 -4.48 0.35 -7.96
CA PHE A 117 -4.65 0.00 -6.56
C PHE A 117 -4.26 1.16 -5.67
N TYR A 118 -4.87 1.22 -4.49
CA TYR A 118 -4.58 2.20 -3.45
C TYR A 118 -3.97 1.48 -2.26
N LEU A 119 -2.68 1.68 -2.00
CA LEU A 119 -1.94 0.97 -0.95
C LEU A 119 -1.76 1.87 0.27
N PRO A 120 -2.53 1.66 1.35
CA PRO A 120 -2.39 2.42 2.59
C PRO A 120 -1.26 1.87 3.45
N TYR A 121 -0.44 2.78 3.98
CA TYR A 121 0.61 2.49 4.95
C TYR A 121 0.37 3.28 6.24
N GLY A 122 0.42 2.59 7.38
CA GLY A 122 0.14 3.15 8.69
C GLY A 122 1.29 4.02 9.19
N VAL A 123 0.97 5.22 9.64
CA VAL A 123 1.93 6.16 10.22
C VAL A 123 1.50 6.45 11.65
N TYR A 124 2.34 6.07 12.60
CA TYR A 124 2.09 6.17 14.03
C TYR A 124 3.02 7.22 14.65
N GLU A 125 2.46 8.20 15.35
CA GLU A 125 3.21 9.25 16.03
C GLU A 125 4.19 8.66 17.05
N GLU A 126 3.82 7.57 17.74
CA GLU A 126 4.71 6.88 18.68
C GLU A 126 6.00 6.36 18.01
N ARG A 127 5.92 5.91 16.74
CA ARG A 127 7.07 5.41 15.98
C ARG A 127 7.83 6.52 15.26
N MET A 128 7.11 7.55 14.80
CA MET A 128 7.68 8.63 14.00
C MET A 128 8.21 9.80 14.83
N GLY A 129 7.70 9.99 16.05
CA GLY A 129 7.97 11.15 16.88
C GLY A 129 7.76 12.47 16.11
N LYS A 130 8.72 13.38 16.24
CA LYS A 130 8.66 14.72 15.61
C LYS A 130 8.64 14.67 14.08
N ASP A 131 9.12 13.60 13.48
CA ASP A 131 9.27 13.50 12.02
C ASP A 131 7.92 13.30 11.29
N ILE A 132 6.84 12.99 12.02
CA ILE A 132 5.49 12.90 11.47
C ILE A 132 5.00 14.22 10.84
N GLY A 133 5.56 15.35 11.28
CA GLY A 133 5.28 16.69 10.74
C GLY A 133 5.96 16.94 9.38
N ASP A 134 7.06 16.25 9.10
CA ASP A 134 7.86 16.40 7.87
C ASP A 134 7.72 15.18 6.95
N LEU A 135 6.68 14.35 7.14
CA LEU A 135 6.49 13.08 6.43
C LEU A 135 6.59 13.19 4.90
N GLU A 136 6.12 14.30 4.32
CA GLU A 136 6.19 14.60 2.89
C GLU A 136 7.63 14.69 2.35
N LYS A 137 8.59 15.08 3.20
CA LYS A 137 10.00 15.29 2.84
C LYS A 137 10.84 14.03 3.03
N LEU A 138 10.27 12.97 3.60
CA LEU A 138 11.00 11.74 3.87
C LEU A 138 11.06 10.87 2.61
N PRO A 139 12.26 10.45 2.17
CA PRO A 139 12.44 9.75 0.91
C PRO A 139 12.13 8.25 1.04
N PHE A 140 10.86 7.93 1.31
CA PHE A 140 10.39 6.55 1.36
C PHE A 140 10.54 5.87 -0.01
N GLN A 141 10.89 4.58 0.04
CA GLN A 141 11.00 3.71 -1.12
C GLN A 141 10.16 2.47 -0.87
N LEU A 142 9.42 2.04 -1.88
CA LEU A 142 8.63 0.82 -1.82
C LEU A 142 9.52 -0.39 -2.07
N ILE A 143 9.53 -1.34 -1.14
CA ILE A 143 10.22 -2.61 -1.33
C ILE A 143 9.27 -3.58 -1.99
N VAL A 144 9.65 -4.04 -3.18
CA VAL A 144 8.81 -4.92 -4.01
C VAL A 144 9.32 -6.36 -4.04
N SER A 145 10.58 -6.59 -3.66
CA SER A 145 11.15 -7.93 -3.52
C SER A 145 12.25 -7.94 -2.46
N LEU A 146 12.39 -9.09 -1.78
CA LEU A 146 13.33 -9.28 -0.67
C LEU A 146 14.49 -10.22 -1.00
N TRP A 147 14.31 -11.18 -1.92
CA TRP A 147 15.30 -12.20 -2.28
C TRP A 147 15.24 -12.60 -3.76
N PRO A 148 16.37 -12.94 -4.41
CA PRO A 148 17.76 -12.76 -3.96
C PRO A 148 18.28 -11.34 -4.14
N VAL A 149 17.48 -10.44 -4.70
CA VAL A 149 17.80 -9.02 -4.88
C VAL A 149 16.68 -8.22 -4.23
N ARG A 150 17.05 -7.21 -3.45
CA ARG A 150 16.09 -6.24 -2.91
C ARG A 150 15.82 -5.19 -3.97
N ASN A 151 14.64 -5.23 -4.59
CA ASN A 151 14.23 -4.20 -5.53
C ASN A 151 13.48 -3.08 -4.80
N LEU A 152 13.83 -1.85 -5.13
CA LEU A 152 13.30 -0.63 -4.53
C LEU A 152 12.70 0.22 -5.65
N VAL A 153 11.45 0.65 -5.46
CA VAL A 153 10.79 1.62 -6.34
C VAL A 153 10.71 2.93 -5.57
N LYS A 154 11.26 4.00 -6.16
CA LYS A 154 11.17 5.34 -5.56
C LYS A 154 9.73 5.83 -5.59
N VAL A 155 9.26 6.35 -4.46
CA VAL A 155 8.01 7.11 -4.42
C VAL A 155 8.28 8.47 -5.09
N PRO A 156 7.41 8.94 -6.01
CA PRO A 156 7.54 10.27 -6.60
C PRO A 156 7.39 11.36 -5.53
N ASP A 157 8.09 12.48 -5.73
CA ASP A 157 8.07 13.65 -4.84
C ASP A 157 6.67 14.26 -4.71
#